data_AF-A0A0H3XHL1-F1
#
_entry.id   AF-A0A0H3XHL1-F1
#
_cell.length_a   1.000
_cell.length_b   1.000
_cell.length_c   1.000
_cell.angle_alpha   90.00
_cell.angle_beta   90.00
_cell.angle_gamma   90.00
#
_symmetry.space_group_name_H-M   'P 1'
#
loop_
_entity.id
_entity.type
_entity.pdbx_description
1 polymer ?
#
loop_
_entity_poly.entity_id
_entity_poly.type
_entity_poly.pdbx_seq_one_letter_code
_entity_poly.pdbx_strand_id
1 'polypeptide(L)'
;MSTEKNEIWKVHPDFPHLEFSNLGRIRNSQTKQIKELKKPKNTNYFLIRRRVDNKTKTKPLHRILVELFIGEVPHNMTVDHINGNPRDNRVENLEVVSRKENTVRQIKMWSHPHSFYDRQLIQAHNEKRWLYKDTLYNWIDLLKLLYRQNIIYYQVRWRSSKEGRIGYLPNGEVIKRVKFKEMEELLDE
;
A
#
# COMPACT_ATOMS: atom_id res chain seq x y z
N MET A 1 -3.94 -8.47 26.53
CA MET A 1 -4.64 -9.56 25.82
C MET A 1 -4.76 -9.16 24.36
N SER A 2 -3.91 -9.71 23.50
CA SER A 2 -4.00 -9.55 22.05
C SER A 2 -5.23 -10.31 21.57
N THR A 3 -6.30 -9.59 21.22
CA THR A 3 -7.42 -10.18 20.48
C THR A 3 -6.88 -10.68 19.15
N GLU A 4 -6.61 -11.99 19.04
CA GLU A 4 -6.45 -12.62 17.74
C GLU A 4 -7.76 -12.39 16.98
N LYS A 5 -7.72 -11.53 15.96
CA LYS A 5 -8.85 -11.37 15.05
C LYS A 5 -9.04 -12.70 14.34
N ASN A 6 -10.07 -13.46 14.74
CA ASN A 6 -10.42 -14.71 14.08
C ASN A 6 -10.57 -14.50 12.56
N GLU A 7 -10.02 -15.43 11.79
CA GLU A 7 -10.11 -15.42 10.33
C GLU A 7 -11.51 -15.85 9.89
N ILE A 8 -12.25 -14.94 9.26
CA ILE A 8 -13.63 -15.15 8.81
C ILE A 8 -13.62 -15.34 7.30
N TRP A 9 -14.27 -16.40 6.82
CA TRP A 9 -14.37 -16.74 5.40
C TRP A 9 -15.79 -16.53 4.87
N LYS A 10 -15.94 -15.87 3.71
CA LYS A 10 -17.23 -15.64 3.05
C LYS A 10 -17.16 -15.95 1.55
N VAL A 11 -18.29 -16.27 0.94
CA VAL A 11 -18.44 -16.51 -0.51
C VAL A 11 -19.05 -15.29 -1.17
N HIS A 12 -18.50 -14.86 -2.31
CA HIS A 12 -19.09 -13.79 -3.12
C HIS A 12 -20.00 -14.38 -4.21
N PRO A 13 -21.23 -13.87 -4.44
CA PRO A 13 -22.18 -14.44 -5.40
C PRO A 13 -21.65 -14.55 -6.84
N ASP A 14 -20.87 -13.58 -7.31
CA ASP A 14 -20.22 -13.66 -8.64
C ASP A 14 -19.15 -14.77 -8.73
N PHE A 15 -18.58 -15.19 -7.60
CA PHE A 15 -17.47 -16.14 -7.52
C PHE A 15 -17.78 -17.28 -6.54
N PRO A 16 -18.84 -18.06 -6.77
CA PRO A 16 -19.37 -19.02 -5.79
C PRO A 16 -18.42 -20.20 -5.50
N HIS A 17 -17.42 -20.40 -6.37
CA HIS A 17 -16.41 -21.45 -6.23
C HIS A 17 -15.22 -21.03 -5.34
N LEU A 18 -15.19 -19.78 -4.86
CA LEU A 18 -14.12 -19.23 -4.02
C LEU A 18 -14.67 -18.73 -2.68
N GLU A 19 -13.85 -18.91 -1.65
CA GLU A 19 -14.02 -18.26 -0.35
C GLU A 19 -12.93 -17.19 -0.17
N PHE A 20 -13.32 -16.09 0.46
CA PHE A 20 -12.48 -14.92 0.71
C PHE A 20 -12.42 -14.68 2.21
N SER A 21 -11.22 -14.47 2.74
CA SER A 21 -10.99 -14.23 4.16
C SER A 21 -10.83 -12.74 4.47
N ASN A 22 -11.20 -12.34 5.68
CA ASN A 22 -10.96 -10.98 6.19
C ASN A 22 -9.47 -10.61 6.28
N LEU A 23 -8.56 -11.59 6.21
CA LEU A 23 -7.10 -11.39 6.13
C LEU A 23 -6.61 -11.26 4.68
N GLY A 24 -7.51 -11.19 3.70
CA GLY A 24 -7.17 -11.03 2.28
C GLY A 24 -6.75 -12.32 1.57
N ARG A 25 -6.94 -13.48 2.21
CA ARG A 25 -6.66 -14.80 1.62
C ARG A 25 -7.83 -15.29 0.79
N ILE A 26 -7.54 -16.18 -0.15
CA ILE A 26 -8.54 -16.82 -1.03
C ILE A 26 -8.30 -18.30 -1.03
N ARG A 27 -9.38 -19.09 -1.02
CA ARG A 27 -9.31 -20.53 -1.19
C ARG A 27 -10.43 -21.07 -2.06
N ASN A 28 -10.25 -22.28 -2.56
CA ASN A 28 -11.33 -23.00 -3.21
C ASN A 28 -12.44 -23.31 -2.19
N SER A 29 -13.69 -23.04 -2.54
CA SER A 29 -14.85 -23.26 -1.65
C SER A 29 -15.07 -24.74 -1.29
N GLN A 30 -14.72 -25.68 -2.17
CA GLN A 30 -14.90 -27.12 -1.98
C GLN A 30 -13.66 -27.76 -1.37
N THR A 31 -12.50 -27.61 -2.02
CA THR A 31 -11.26 -28.29 -1.60
C THR A 31 -10.54 -27.58 -0.45
N LYS A 32 -10.96 -26.36 -0.11
CA LYS A 32 -10.33 -25.46 0.88
C LYS A 32 -8.85 -25.13 0.62
N GLN A 33 -8.33 -25.50 -0.55
CA GLN A 33 -6.95 -25.21 -0.94
C GLN A 33 -6.75 -23.70 -1.12
N ILE A 34 -5.71 -23.16 -0.48
CA ILE A 34 -5.32 -21.75 -0.61
C ILE A 34 -4.89 -21.47 -2.05
N LYS A 35 -5.38 -20.36 -2.59
CA LYS A 35 -5.07 -19.89 -3.94
C LYS A 35 -4.05 -18.76 -3.86
N GLU A 36 -2.87 -18.98 -4.43
CA GLU A 36 -1.89 -17.92 -4.63
C GLU A 36 -2.29 -17.00 -5.78
N LEU A 37 -2.21 -15.69 -5.54
CA LEU A 37 -2.52 -14.68 -6.54
C LEU A 37 -1.26 -14.11 -7.16
N LYS A 38 -1.24 -14.07 -8.49
CA LYS A 38 -0.17 -13.42 -9.26
C LYS A 38 -0.55 -11.97 -9.58
N LYS A 39 0.43 -11.06 -9.50
CA LYS A 39 0.24 -9.65 -9.90
C LYS A 39 -0.08 -9.60 -11.41
N PRO A 40 -1.18 -8.96 -11.82
CA PRO A 40 -1.42 -8.69 -13.23
C PRO A 40 -0.37 -7.71 -13.80
N LYS A 41 -0.13 -7.76 -15.12
CA LYS A 41 0.84 -6.87 -15.78
C LYS A 41 0.41 -5.39 -15.75
N ASN A 42 -0.89 -5.13 -15.99
CA ASN A 42 -1.40 -3.78 -16.27
C ASN A 42 -2.11 -3.13 -15.08
N THR A 43 -1.99 -3.69 -13.88
CA THR A 43 -2.60 -3.12 -12.68
C THR A 43 -1.86 -3.55 -11.42
N ASN A 44 -1.98 -2.77 -10.36
CA ASN A 44 -1.39 -3.09 -9.06
C ASN A 44 -2.35 -3.81 -8.13
N TYR A 45 -3.62 -3.95 -8.53
CA TYR A 45 -4.62 -4.70 -7.79
C TYR A 45 -4.66 -6.15 -8.23
N PHE A 46 -4.84 -7.07 -7.29
CA PHE A 46 -5.19 -8.46 -7.62
C PHE A 46 -6.57 -8.50 -8.27
N LEU A 47 -6.71 -9.33 -9.30
CA LEU A 47 -7.94 -9.48 -10.07
C LEU A 47 -8.46 -10.92 -9.94
N ILE A 48 -9.74 -11.05 -9.60
CA ILE A 48 -10.45 -12.31 -9.59
C ILE A 48 -11.27 -12.41 -10.87
N ARG A 49 -11.15 -13.54 -11.55
CA ARG A 49 -11.73 -13.76 -12.87
C ARG A 49 -12.56 -15.03 -12.84
N ARG A 50 -13.72 -14.97 -13.47
CA ARG A 50 -14.59 -16.13 -13.73
C ARG A 50 -15.12 -16.04 -15.15
N ARG A 51 -15.00 -17.12 -15.91
CA ARG A 51 -15.61 -17.24 -17.24
C ARG A 51 -17.04 -17.77 -17.08
N VAL A 52 -18.00 -17.10 -17.71
CA VAL A 52 -19.43 -17.46 -17.75
C VAL A 52 -19.93 -17.11 -19.16
N ASP A 53 -20.53 -18.07 -19.86
CA ASP A 53 -21.16 -17.88 -21.19
C ASP A 53 -20.30 -17.08 -22.18
N ASN A 54 -19.05 -17.53 -22.37
CA ASN A 54 -18.03 -16.87 -23.19
C ASN A 54 -17.61 -15.44 -22.78
N LYS A 55 -18.14 -14.90 -21.69
CA LYS A 55 -17.72 -13.63 -21.09
C LYS A 55 -16.85 -13.87 -19.87
N THR A 56 -15.91 -12.96 -19.60
CA THR A 56 -15.07 -13.02 -18.39
C THR A 56 -15.51 -11.94 -17.42
N LYS A 57 -16.14 -12.32 -16.32
CA LYS A 57 -16.36 -11.44 -15.17
C LYS A 57 -15.01 -11.23 -14.46
N THR A 58 -14.57 -9.99 -14.35
CA THR A 58 -13.32 -9.62 -13.67
C THR A 58 -13.62 -8.58 -12.60
N LYS A 59 -13.14 -8.80 -11.37
CA LYS A 59 -13.33 -7.86 -10.25
C LYS A 59 -12.06 -7.74 -9.41
N PRO A 60 -11.66 -6.54 -8.95
CA PRO A 60 -10.54 -6.39 -8.04
C PRO A 60 -10.80 -7.06 -6.69
N LEU A 61 -9.79 -7.70 -6.11
CA LEU A 61 -9.90 -8.41 -4.83
C LEU A 61 -10.37 -7.48 -3.70
N HIS A 62 -9.75 -6.31 -3.56
CA HIS A 62 -10.13 -5.34 -2.53
C HIS A 62 -11.62 -4.97 -2.59
N ARG A 63 -12.24 -4.87 -3.78
CA ARG A 63 -13.68 -4.59 -3.89
C ARG A 63 -14.53 -5.74 -3.40
N ILE A 64 -14.17 -6.98 -3.77
CA ILE A 64 -14.85 -8.18 -3.29
C ILE A 64 -14.82 -8.22 -1.75
N LEU A 65 -13.66 -7.92 -1.15
CA LEU A 65 -13.52 -7.95 0.30
C LEU A 65 -14.33 -6.85 1.00
N VAL A 66 -14.34 -5.63 0.45
CA VAL A 66 -15.20 -4.56 0.99
C VAL A 66 -16.67 -4.95 0.93
N GLU A 67 -17.15 -5.47 -0.20
CA GLU A 67 -18.54 -5.89 -0.36
C GLU A 67 -18.94 -7.02 0.60
N LEU A 68 -18.03 -7.94 0.90
CA LEU A 68 -18.29 -9.06 1.79
C LEU A 68 -18.23 -8.70 3.28
N PHE A 69 -17.35 -7.78 3.67
CA PHE A 69 -17.01 -7.56 5.08
C PHE A 69 -17.35 -6.17 5.61
N ILE A 70 -17.47 -5.17 4.75
CA ILE A 70 -17.77 -3.78 5.14
C ILE A 70 -19.18 -3.41 4.70
N GLY A 71 -19.51 -3.66 3.43
CA GLY A 71 -20.82 -3.35 2.86
C GLY A 71 -20.74 -2.92 1.40
N GLU A 72 -21.86 -2.46 0.87
CA GLU A 72 -21.92 -1.99 -0.52
C GLU A 72 -21.02 -0.76 -0.75
N VAL A 73 -20.49 -0.65 -1.97
CA VAL A 73 -19.70 0.51 -2.40
C VAL A 73 -20.58 1.39 -3.27
N PRO A 74 -21.05 2.56 -2.78
CA PRO A 74 -21.90 3.45 -3.55
C PRO A 74 -21.26 3.89 -4.87
N HIS A 75 -22.08 4.23 -5.86
CA HIS A 75 -21.62 4.56 -7.22
C HIS A 75 -20.61 5.72 -7.26
N ASN A 76 -20.69 6.67 -6.32
CA ASN A 76 -19.82 7.84 -6.21
C ASN A 76 -18.59 7.63 -5.30
N MET A 77 -18.45 6.45 -4.68
CA MET A 77 -17.35 6.13 -3.79
C MET A 77 -16.37 5.14 -4.45
N THR A 78 -15.22 4.98 -3.80
CA THR A 78 -14.16 4.06 -4.20
C THR A 78 -13.58 3.39 -2.97
N VAL A 79 -12.93 2.25 -3.17
CA VAL A 79 -12.18 1.58 -2.12
C VAL A 79 -10.77 2.15 -2.08
N ASP A 80 -10.30 2.49 -0.89
CA ASP A 80 -8.93 2.94 -0.63
C ASP A 80 -8.20 1.93 0.27
N HIS A 81 -6.87 1.91 0.16
CA HIS A 81 -6.01 1.15 1.06
C HIS A 81 -5.40 2.14 2.05
N ILE A 82 -5.72 2.01 3.34
CA ILE A 82 -5.32 2.95 4.39
C ILE A 82 -3.79 3.13 4.40
N ASN A 83 -3.04 2.03 4.29
CA ASN A 83 -1.57 2.07 4.22
C ASN A 83 -1.00 2.37 2.82
N GLY A 84 -1.87 2.58 1.84
CA GLY A 84 -1.54 2.81 0.43
C GLY A 84 -1.08 1.59 -0.35
N ASN A 85 -0.79 0.46 0.29
CA ASN A 85 -0.30 -0.72 -0.40
C ASN A 85 -1.46 -1.49 -1.06
N PRO A 86 -1.60 -1.49 -2.40
CA PRO A 86 -2.69 -2.18 -3.10
C PRO A 86 -2.62 -3.72 -3.01
N ARG A 87 -1.52 -4.25 -2.43
CA ARG A 87 -1.32 -5.69 -2.20
C ARG A 87 -1.74 -6.14 -0.81
N ASP A 88 -1.84 -5.22 0.15
CA ASP A 88 -2.31 -5.52 1.49
C ASP A 88 -3.85 -5.49 1.52
N ASN A 89 -4.45 -6.63 1.21
CA ASN A 89 -5.89 -6.78 1.07
C ASN A 89 -6.57 -7.21 2.38
N ARG A 90 -5.93 -7.07 3.54
CA ARG A 90 -6.61 -7.30 4.82
C ARG A 90 -7.77 -6.30 4.96
N VAL A 91 -8.94 -6.75 5.39
CA VAL A 91 -10.14 -5.90 5.50
C VAL A 91 -9.90 -4.70 6.40
N GLU A 92 -9.11 -4.85 7.46
CA GLU A 92 -8.72 -3.75 8.35
C GLU A 92 -7.89 -2.65 7.68
N ASN A 93 -7.33 -2.92 6.50
CA ASN A 93 -6.56 -1.98 5.70
C ASN A 93 -7.41 -1.36 4.56
N LEU A 94 -8.69 -1.72 4.45
CA LEU A 94 -9.58 -1.24 3.38
C LEU A 94 -10.66 -0.34 3.95
N GLU A 95 -10.98 0.72 3.21
CA GLU A 95 -12.08 1.62 3.54
C GLU A 95 -12.78 2.13 2.27
N VAL A 96 -13.99 2.65 2.44
CA VAL A 96 -14.77 3.27 1.36
C VAL A 96 -14.73 4.78 1.54
N VAL A 97 -14.19 5.47 0.54
CA VAL A 97 -14.00 6.93 0.54
C VAL A 97 -14.57 7.55 -0.72
N SER A 98 -14.80 8.86 -0.69
CA SER A 98 -15.12 9.59 -1.93
C SER A 98 -13.93 9.57 -2.90
N ARG A 99 -14.20 9.68 -4.20
CA ARG A 99 -13.14 9.81 -5.21
C ARG A 99 -12.22 10.99 -4.93
N LYS A 100 -12.78 12.12 -4.48
CA LYS A 100 -12.02 13.33 -4.13
C LYS A 100 -11.04 13.06 -2.99
N GLU A 101 -11.49 12.42 -1.92
CA GLU A 101 -10.63 12.06 -0.79
C GLU A 101 -9.54 11.08 -1.21
N ASN A 102 -9.88 10.03 -1.98
CA ASN A 102 -8.87 9.10 -2.48
C ASN A 102 -7.82 9.85 -3.33
N THR A 103 -8.24 10.69 -4.28
CA THR A 103 -7.29 11.50 -5.08
C THR A 103 -6.43 12.40 -4.19
N VAL A 104 -7.00 13.07 -3.19
CA VAL A 104 -6.24 13.91 -2.26
C VAL A 104 -5.25 13.08 -1.44
N ARG A 105 -5.65 11.91 -0.93
CA ARG A 105 -4.76 10.99 -0.21
C ARG A 105 -3.67 10.45 -1.13
N GLN A 106 -4.00 10.10 -2.36
CA GLN A 106 -3.04 9.67 -3.37
C GLN A 106 -2.02 10.77 -3.64
N ILE A 107 -2.47 12.01 -3.84
CA ILE A 107 -1.58 13.16 -3.99
C ILE A 107 -0.72 13.32 -2.74
N LYS A 108 -1.31 13.34 -1.54
CA LYS A 108 -0.60 13.59 -0.27
C LYS A 108 0.39 12.48 0.12
N MET A 109 0.04 11.22 -0.07
CA MET A 109 0.87 10.06 0.27
C MET A 109 1.92 9.75 -0.81
N TRP A 110 1.60 9.97 -2.09
CA TRP A 110 2.42 9.58 -3.24
C TRP A 110 2.90 10.78 -4.04
N SER A 111 3.14 11.90 -3.37
CA SER A 111 3.70 13.15 -3.87
C SER A 111 5.11 13.01 -4.53
N HIS A 112 5.57 11.80 -4.89
CA HIS A 112 6.61 11.62 -5.89
C HIS A 112 6.01 11.02 -7.16
N PRO A 113 6.33 11.54 -8.36
CA PRO A 113 5.79 11.01 -9.60
C PRO A 113 6.23 9.54 -9.77
N HIS A 114 5.27 8.66 -10.04
CA HIS A 114 5.45 7.39 -10.76
C HIS A 114 6.22 6.22 -10.13
N SER A 115 6.78 6.30 -8.92
CA SER A 115 7.81 5.33 -8.50
C SER A 115 7.36 4.08 -7.72
N PHE A 116 6.07 3.89 -7.42
CA PHE A 116 5.66 2.80 -6.51
C PHE A 116 4.77 1.72 -7.13
N TYR A 117 4.48 1.84 -8.42
CA TYR A 117 3.79 0.81 -9.18
C TYR A 117 4.77 -0.19 -9.83
N ASP A 118 6.04 0.23 -9.93
CA ASP A 118 7.16 -0.58 -10.38
C ASP A 118 7.89 -1.20 -9.18
N ARG A 119 8.03 -2.54 -9.21
CA ARG A 119 8.69 -3.30 -8.14
C ARG A 119 10.19 -2.97 -8.07
N GLN A 120 10.81 -2.65 -9.21
CA GLN A 120 12.23 -2.28 -9.28
C GLN A 120 12.47 -0.91 -8.63
N LEU A 121 11.58 0.05 -8.85
CA LEU A 121 11.67 1.38 -8.21
C LEU A 121 11.38 1.31 -6.71
N ILE A 122 10.43 0.46 -6.27
CA ILE A 122 10.21 0.19 -4.84
C ILE A 122 11.48 -0.39 -4.20
N GLN A 123 12.13 -1.36 -4.85
CA GLN A 123 13.35 -1.97 -4.34
C GLN A 123 14.49 -0.93 -4.25
N ALA A 124 14.70 -0.15 -5.31
CA ALA A 124 15.65 0.96 -5.31
C ALA A 124 15.32 2.04 -4.25
N HIS A 125 14.05 2.23 -3.90
CA HIS A 125 13.62 3.15 -2.84
C HIS A 125 13.79 2.56 -1.44
N ASN A 126 13.64 1.25 -1.30
CA ASN A 126 13.93 0.52 -0.07
C ASN A 126 15.43 0.40 0.21
N GLU A 127 16.30 0.54 -0.79
CA GLU A 127 17.75 0.58 -0.60
C GLU A 127 18.24 1.97 -0.15
N LYS A 128 17.53 3.04 -0.51
CA LYS A 128 17.85 4.40 -0.05
C LYS A 128 17.62 4.51 1.45
N ARG A 129 18.58 5.12 2.14
CA ARG A 129 18.56 5.35 3.59
C ARG A 129 18.53 6.83 3.89
N TRP A 130 17.73 7.18 4.88
CA TRP A 130 17.45 8.55 5.26
C TRP A 130 17.54 8.69 6.76
N LEU A 131 18.39 9.59 7.22
CA LEU A 131 18.53 9.93 8.62
C LEU A 131 17.49 10.99 8.99
N TYR A 132 16.74 10.73 10.06
CA TYR A 132 15.81 11.67 10.69
C TYR A 132 15.80 11.41 12.19
N LYS A 133 16.14 12.43 13.00
CA LYS A 133 16.24 12.32 14.47
C LYS A 133 17.03 11.10 14.92
N ASP A 134 18.25 10.97 14.38
CA ASP A 134 19.20 9.90 14.71
C ASP A 134 18.70 8.48 14.41
N THR A 135 17.61 8.36 13.64
CA THR A 135 17.06 7.08 13.21
C THR A 135 17.15 6.98 11.69
N LEU A 136 17.60 5.82 11.21
CA LEU A 136 17.64 5.49 9.79
C LEU A 136 16.30 4.92 9.33
N TYR A 137 15.74 5.53 8.28
CA TYR A 137 14.54 5.07 7.61
C TYR A 137 14.85 4.71 6.16
N ASN A 138 14.16 3.71 5.62
CA ASN A 138 14.01 3.65 4.18
C ASN A 138 13.08 4.78 3.70
N TRP A 139 13.10 5.07 2.40
CA TRP A 139 12.33 6.19 1.85
C TRP A 139 10.83 6.10 2.11
N ILE A 140 10.26 4.89 2.08
CA ILE A 140 8.82 4.67 2.26
C ILE A 140 8.41 4.97 3.70
N ASP A 141 9.14 4.42 4.66
CA ASP A 141 8.79 4.58 6.07
C ASP A 141 9.01 6.02 6.55
N LEU A 142 10.01 6.72 6.00
CA LEU A 142 10.14 8.16 6.21
C LEU A 142 8.92 8.93 5.72
N LEU A 143 8.44 8.66 4.49
CA LEU A 143 7.25 9.34 3.96
C LEU A 143 6.00 9.06 4.79
N LYS A 144 5.82 7.83 5.26
CA LYS A 144 4.70 7.49 6.17
C LYS A 144 4.81 8.25 7.49
N LEU A 145 6.02 8.37 8.03
CA LEU A 145 6.28 9.12 9.27
C LEU A 145 5.94 10.60 9.09
N LEU A 146 6.43 11.22 8.01
CA LEU A 146 6.13 12.62 7.69
C LEU A 146 4.62 12.83 7.51
N TYR A 147 3.95 11.92 6.82
CA TYR A 147 2.51 11.98 6.64
C TYR A 147 1.73 11.94 7.97
N ARG A 148 2.14 11.10 8.93
CA ARG A 148 1.55 11.07 10.28
C ARG A 148 1.72 12.40 11.02
N GLN A 149 2.74 13.18 10.67
CA GLN A 149 2.99 14.52 11.18
C GLN A 149 2.31 15.62 10.33
N ASN A 150 1.41 15.27 9.41
CA ASN A 150 0.78 16.17 8.44
C ASN A 150 1.78 16.90 7.51
N ILE A 151 2.96 16.34 7.29
CA ILE A 151 3.97 16.84 6.36
C ILE A 151 3.95 15.99 5.10
N ILE A 152 3.75 16.63 3.93
CA ILE A 152 3.80 15.96 2.63
C ILE A 152 5.08 16.34 1.87
N TYR A 153 5.52 15.46 0.97
CA TYR A 153 6.79 15.61 0.24
C TYR A 153 6.97 16.98 -0.44
N TYR A 154 5.91 17.53 -1.06
CA TYR A 154 6.00 18.82 -1.77
C TYR A 154 6.21 20.02 -0.84
N GLN A 155 5.94 19.87 0.46
CA GLN A 155 6.25 20.88 1.45
C GLN A 155 7.73 20.83 1.88
N VAL A 156 8.43 19.74 1.60
CA VAL A 156 9.85 19.59 1.90
C VAL A 156 10.67 20.35 0.88
N ARG A 157 11.51 21.27 1.35
CA ARG A 157 12.45 22.00 0.48
C ARG A 157 13.71 21.15 0.29
N TRP A 158 14.00 20.78 -0.94
CA TRP A 158 15.12 19.91 -1.27
C TRP A 158 16.36 20.70 -1.68
N ARG A 159 17.52 20.33 -1.13
CA ARG A 159 18.83 20.81 -1.58
C ARG A 159 19.82 19.66 -1.77
N SER A 160 20.68 19.80 -2.76
CA SER A 160 21.83 18.91 -2.95
C SER A 160 23.00 19.40 -2.11
N SER A 161 23.77 18.48 -1.53
CA SER A 161 25.02 18.72 -0.82
C SER A 161 26.09 17.72 -1.26
N LYS A 162 27.34 17.93 -0.83
CA LYS A 162 28.44 16.98 -1.06
C LYS A 162 28.15 15.60 -0.44
N GLU A 163 27.52 15.59 0.72
CA GLU A 163 27.13 14.39 1.49
C GLU A 163 25.89 13.70 0.93
N GLY A 164 24.98 14.42 0.27
CA GLY A 164 23.80 13.80 -0.32
C GLY A 164 22.67 14.77 -0.62
N ARG A 165 21.44 14.35 -0.35
CA ARG A 165 20.24 15.16 -0.53
C ARG A 165 19.67 15.51 0.83
N ILE A 166 19.46 16.80 1.08
CA ILE A 166 18.92 17.32 2.33
C ILE A 166 17.49 17.81 2.07
N GLY A 167 16.55 17.39 2.90
CA GLY A 167 15.18 17.88 2.92
C GLY A 167 14.95 18.72 4.16
N TYR A 168 14.52 19.97 3.97
CA TYR A 168 14.12 20.87 5.05
C TYR A 168 12.60 20.79 5.20
N LEU A 169 12.15 20.32 6.35
CA LEU A 169 10.74 20.13 6.67
C LEU A 169 10.09 21.48 7.08
N PRO A 170 8.77 21.64 6.92
CA PRO A 170 8.06 22.87 7.29
C PRO A 170 8.13 23.23 8.77
N ASN A 171 8.35 22.24 9.63
CA ASN A 171 8.51 22.39 11.07
C ASN A 171 9.94 22.76 11.49
N GLY A 172 10.84 23.03 10.54
CA GLY A 172 12.24 23.41 10.80
C GLY A 172 13.21 22.24 10.94
N GLU A 173 12.72 21.01 10.96
CA GLU A 173 13.54 19.81 11.05
C GLU A 173 14.18 19.43 9.71
N VAL A 174 15.17 18.54 9.75
CA VAL A 174 15.96 18.15 8.58
C VAL A 174 16.00 16.64 8.42
N ILE A 175 15.87 16.19 7.17
CA ILE A 175 16.13 14.81 6.75
C ILE A 175 17.33 14.78 5.81
N LYS A 176 18.19 13.79 5.96
CA LYS A 176 19.41 13.66 5.13
C LYS A 176 19.46 12.29 4.46
N ARG A 177 19.74 12.26 3.16
CA ARG A 177 20.02 11.02 2.44
C ARG A 177 21.42 10.55 2.81
N VAL A 178 21.52 9.36 3.38
CA VAL A 178 22.79 8.70 3.74
C VAL A 178 23.28 7.91 2.53
N LYS A 179 24.54 8.04 2.16
CA LYS A 179 25.13 7.21 1.09
C LYS A 179 25.52 5.84 1.65
N PHE A 180 25.52 4.82 0.78
CA PHE A 180 25.81 3.44 1.18
C PHE A 180 27.17 3.28 1.90
N LYS A 181 28.19 4.06 1.56
CA LYS A 181 29.51 4.05 2.25
C LYS A 181 29.47 4.56 3.70
N GLU A 182 28.57 5.48 4.02
CA GLU A 182 28.46 6.09 5.36
C GLU A 182 27.57 5.24 6.29
N MET A 183 26.90 4.21 5.75
CA MET A 183 26.05 3.29 6.51
C MET A 183 26.84 2.23 7.27
N GLU A 184 27.99 1.79 6.74
CA GLU A 184 28.84 0.79 7.40
C GLU A 184 29.43 1.37 8.70
N GLU A 185 29.87 2.63 8.68
CA GLU A 185 30.41 3.32 9.87
C GLU A 185 29.36 3.56 10.97
N LEU A 186 28.07 3.67 10.63
CA LEU A 186 26.96 3.89 11.59
C LEU A 186 26.40 2.60 12.21
N LEU A 187 26.77 1.43 11.68
CA LEU A 187 26.33 0.13 12.18
C LEU A 187 27.42 -0.58 13.02
N ASP A 188 28.63 -0.01 13.03
CA ASP A 188 29.79 -0.49 13.77
C ASP A 188 30.03 0.26 15.11
N GLU A 189 29.13 1.19 15.49
CA GLU A 189 29.07 1.88 16.81
C GLU A 189 27.84 1.45 17.64
#